data_AF-A0A5C5ULS4-F1
#
_entry.id   AF-A0A5C5ULS4-F1
#
_cell.length_a   1.000
_cell.length_b   1.000
_cell.length_c   1.000
_cell.angle_alpha   90.00
_cell.angle_beta   90.00
_cell.angle_gamma   90.00
#
_symmetry.space_group_name_H-M   'P 1'
#
loop_
_entity.id
_entity.type
_entity.pdbx_description
1 polymer ?
#
loop_
_entity_poly.entity_id
_entity_poly.type
_entity_poly.pdbx_seq_one_letter_code
_entity_poly.pdbx_strand_id
1 'polypeptide(L)'
;MSTKVIRVATSYPVRKLSPGRLLAMAAVSPEGSQDPVDMALDASLKVNRPDITPTFTSDFSPARPQRKYSLAQVELPQVGHVMVMRGDLQAVMEQANMTREERALIVRNADIQDKAGRRCLAVARADIAPDGTVGEYYMEGFVALSLENPQELASNVAANPNEWVRVNIWSATLRFQHWANMVLIVLMSLSGYYIMRPFFGPAAEAGPDVGYLMGWIRMIHYVSAFLWLGLGFSRLVLSFTAKDRQLRWRSLWPLNSKEDVKNLWGTMQYYMFLRKHGPLYLAHNPLQQLSYTGIYAMCFIQMLTGLMLYGLYHQDNMFWMLVSYPVHWFGIPVIRLIHSLIMFILWAFVWLHVYLAIRADALERHGGVSSMFNGGVWLRRGARPVDAPEIG
;
A
#
# COMPACT_ATOMS: atom_id res chain seq x y z
N MET A 1 -26.03 -32.75 2.84
CA MET A 1 -26.60 -31.40 2.60
C MET A 1 -25.46 -30.41 2.71
N SER A 2 -25.07 -29.75 1.62
CA SER A 2 -24.00 -28.73 1.71
C SER A 2 -24.54 -27.48 2.40
N THR A 3 -23.88 -27.04 3.47
CA THR A 3 -24.20 -25.82 4.21
C THR A 3 -23.86 -24.62 3.32
N LYS A 4 -24.88 -23.93 2.80
CA LYS A 4 -24.69 -22.69 2.03
C LYS A 4 -24.19 -21.58 2.96
N VAL A 5 -23.18 -20.84 2.53
CA VAL A 5 -22.58 -19.74 3.30
C VAL A 5 -22.87 -18.42 2.58
N ILE A 6 -23.14 -17.36 3.36
CA ILE A 6 -23.31 -16.02 2.82
C ILE A 6 -21.92 -15.43 2.55
N ARG A 7 -21.71 -14.92 1.33
CA ARG A 7 -20.48 -14.24 0.95
C ARG A 7 -20.79 -12.85 0.41
N VAL A 8 -19.93 -11.89 0.72
CA VAL A 8 -19.93 -10.58 0.05
C VAL A 8 -19.29 -10.73 -1.33
N ALA A 9 -20.06 -10.50 -2.39
CA ALA A 9 -19.57 -10.57 -3.77
C ALA A 9 -18.84 -9.27 -4.17
N THR A 10 -19.49 -8.11 -4.01
CA THR A 10 -18.92 -6.80 -4.37
C THR A 10 -19.64 -5.67 -3.65
N SER A 11 -18.94 -4.56 -3.45
CA SER A 11 -19.47 -3.30 -2.91
C SER A 11 -19.55 -2.24 -4.02
N TYR A 12 -20.69 -1.56 -4.12
CA TYR A 12 -20.99 -0.53 -5.11
C TYR A 12 -21.20 0.81 -4.42
N PRO A 13 -20.14 1.62 -4.24
CA PRO A 13 -20.29 2.98 -3.75
C PRO A 13 -20.87 3.88 -4.82
N VAL A 14 -21.66 4.85 -4.38
CA VAL A 14 -22.38 5.80 -5.24
C VAL A 14 -21.89 7.22 -5.01
N ARG A 15 -21.37 7.50 -3.81
CA ARG A 15 -20.81 8.78 -3.38
C ARG A 15 -19.29 8.71 -3.23
N LYS A 16 -18.73 9.57 -2.38
CA LYS A 16 -17.28 9.80 -2.20
C LYS A 16 -16.52 8.64 -1.53
N LEU A 17 -17.22 7.58 -1.10
CA LEU A 17 -16.60 6.49 -0.36
C LEU A 17 -15.91 5.48 -1.29
N SER A 18 -14.76 4.97 -0.84
CA SER A 18 -14.17 3.80 -1.47
C SER A 18 -15.02 2.54 -1.20
N PRO A 19 -15.02 1.52 -2.07
CA PRO A 19 -15.77 0.27 -1.86
C PRO A 19 -15.47 -0.38 -0.50
N GLY A 20 -14.21 -0.36 -0.06
CA GLY A 20 -13.84 -0.90 1.25
C GLY A 20 -14.34 -0.10 2.45
N ARG A 21 -14.53 1.23 2.31
CA ARG A 21 -15.16 2.04 3.37
C ARG A 21 -16.68 1.84 3.41
N LEU A 22 -17.31 1.66 2.25
CA LEU A 22 -18.71 1.25 2.17
C LEU A 22 -18.91 -0.12 2.85
N LEU A 23 -18.01 -1.08 2.58
CA LEU A 23 -18.01 -2.39 3.23
C LEU A 23 -17.82 -2.27 4.75
N ALA A 24 -16.90 -1.40 5.20
CA ALA A 24 -16.68 -1.15 6.62
C ALA A 24 -17.95 -0.62 7.31
N MET A 25 -18.67 0.32 6.67
CA MET A 25 -19.97 0.78 7.19
C MET A 25 -21.04 -0.31 7.18
N ALA A 26 -21.09 -1.14 6.12
CA ALA A 26 -22.01 -2.27 6.10
C ALA A 26 -21.73 -3.28 7.22
N ALA A 27 -20.45 -3.47 7.57
CA ALA A 27 -20.00 -4.41 8.60
C ALA A 27 -20.22 -3.93 10.04
N VAL A 28 -20.66 -2.68 10.27
CA VAL A 28 -20.95 -2.17 11.61
C VAL A 28 -22.06 -3.02 12.23
N SER A 29 -21.75 -3.65 13.34
CA SER A 29 -22.63 -4.61 14.03
C SER A 29 -22.35 -4.61 15.54
N PRO A 30 -23.25 -5.19 16.36
CA PRO A 30 -22.97 -5.43 17.77
C PRO A 30 -21.77 -6.35 17.97
N GLU A 31 -21.00 -6.11 19.03
CA GLU A 31 -19.90 -6.99 19.41
C GLU A 31 -20.43 -8.41 19.67
N GLY A 32 -19.87 -9.40 18.98
CA GLY A 32 -20.30 -10.80 19.09
C GLY A 32 -21.60 -11.16 18.36
N SER A 33 -22.06 -10.35 17.38
CA SER A 33 -23.22 -10.67 16.55
C SER A 33 -23.11 -12.06 15.91
N GLN A 34 -24.19 -12.85 16.02
CA GLN A 34 -24.32 -14.19 15.43
C GLN A 34 -25.12 -14.16 14.12
N ASP A 35 -25.45 -12.97 13.59
CA ASP A 35 -26.13 -12.84 12.30
C ASP A 35 -25.17 -13.31 11.18
N PRO A 36 -25.56 -14.29 10.34
CA PRO A 36 -24.74 -14.76 9.22
C PRO A 36 -24.30 -13.65 8.25
N VAL A 37 -25.11 -12.59 8.10
CA VAL A 37 -24.76 -11.43 7.25
C VAL A 37 -23.67 -10.59 7.90
N ASP A 38 -23.73 -10.36 9.21
CA ASP A 38 -22.71 -9.61 9.95
C ASP A 38 -21.37 -10.35 9.93
N MET A 39 -21.40 -11.66 10.18
CA MET A 39 -20.22 -12.52 10.09
C MET A 39 -19.60 -12.50 8.69
N ALA A 40 -20.42 -12.54 7.63
CA ALA A 40 -19.94 -12.49 6.26
C ALA A 40 -19.30 -11.14 5.90
N LEU A 41 -19.87 -10.03 6.38
CA LEU A 41 -19.36 -8.68 6.17
C LEU A 41 -18.04 -8.46 6.91
N ASP A 42 -17.95 -8.88 8.17
CA ASP A 42 -16.72 -8.79 8.96
C ASP A 42 -15.60 -9.68 8.37
N ALA A 43 -15.91 -10.92 7.99
CA ALA A 43 -14.97 -11.81 7.32
C ALA A 43 -14.46 -11.22 6.00
N SER A 44 -15.36 -10.65 5.18
CA SER A 44 -15.00 -10.00 3.93
C SER A 44 -14.14 -8.76 4.16
N LEU A 45 -14.44 -7.96 5.20
CA LEU A 45 -13.66 -6.77 5.55
C LEU A 45 -12.23 -7.16 5.96
N LYS A 46 -12.07 -8.17 6.82
CA LYS A 46 -10.77 -8.67 7.28
C LYS A 46 -9.88 -9.15 6.13
N VAL A 47 -10.47 -9.80 5.12
CA VAL A 47 -9.73 -10.33 3.97
C VAL A 47 -9.42 -9.23 2.94
N ASN A 48 -10.41 -8.42 2.58
CA ASN A 48 -10.28 -7.46 1.48
C ASN A 48 -9.66 -6.12 1.90
N ARG A 49 -9.78 -5.75 3.17
CA ARG A 49 -9.28 -4.50 3.77
C ARG A 49 -8.68 -4.74 5.16
N PRO A 50 -7.57 -5.49 5.26
CA PRO A 50 -6.88 -5.69 6.54
C PRO A 50 -6.34 -4.39 7.16
N ASP A 51 -6.30 -3.31 6.37
CA ASP A 51 -5.94 -1.96 6.79
C ASP A 51 -7.07 -1.23 7.57
N ILE A 52 -8.32 -1.72 7.52
CA ILE A 52 -9.46 -1.14 8.24
C ILE A 52 -9.81 -2.04 9.43
N THR A 53 -9.85 -1.48 10.63
CA THR A 53 -10.32 -2.19 11.82
C THR A 53 -11.85 -2.28 11.83
N PRO A 54 -12.44 -3.48 11.99
CA PRO A 54 -13.88 -3.62 12.19
C PRO A 54 -14.34 -2.76 13.37
N THR A 55 -15.44 -2.03 13.18
CA THR A 55 -16.00 -1.16 14.21
C THR A 55 -17.30 -1.78 14.73
N PHE A 56 -17.39 -1.93 16.04
CA PHE A 56 -18.57 -2.47 16.72
C PHE A 56 -19.29 -1.35 17.46
N THR A 57 -20.60 -1.49 17.65
CA THR A 57 -21.40 -0.53 18.42
C THR A 57 -22.36 -1.23 19.37
N SER A 58 -22.56 -0.64 20.54
CA SER A 58 -23.61 -1.02 21.49
C SER A 58 -24.98 -0.41 21.15
N ASP A 59 -24.98 0.71 20.42
CA ASP A 59 -26.21 1.39 19.98
C ASP A 59 -26.62 0.90 18.60
N PHE A 60 -27.28 -0.26 18.62
CA PHE A 60 -27.74 -0.96 17.44
C PHE A 60 -29.23 -1.27 17.51
N SER A 61 -29.98 -0.78 16.53
CA SER A 61 -31.40 -1.05 16.35
C SER A 61 -31.59 -2.05 15.19
N PRO A 62 -31.93 -3.33 15.46
CA PRO A 62 -32.05 -4.34 14.42
C PRO A 62 -33.21 -4.07 13.44
N ALA A 63 -33.16 -4.70 12.28
CA ALA A 63 -34.26 -4.67 11.31
C ALA A 63 -35.50 -5.39 11.88
N ARG A 64 -36.69 -4.84 11.60
CA ARG A 64 -38.00 -5.38 12.02
C ARG A 64 -38.87 -5.64 10.79
N PRO A 65 -39.91 -6.47 10.86
CA PRO A 65 -40.79 -6.71 9.71
C PRO A 65 -41.39 -5.43 9.10
N GLN A 66 -41.71 -4.44 9.94
CA GLN A 66 -42.21 -3.12 9.52
C GLN A 66 -41.10 -2.15 9.07
N ARG A 67 -39.84 -2.45 9.43
CA ARG A 67 -38.66 -1.61 9.15
C ARG A 67 -37.52 -2.50 8.67
N LYS A 68 -37.44 -2.72 7.36
CA LYS A 68 -36.48 -3.65 6.72
C LYS A 68 -35.02 -3.16 6.70
N TYR A 69 -34.64 -2.29 7.63
CA TYR A 69 -33.29 -1.78 7.82
C TYR A 69 -32.95 -1.68 9.31
N SER A 70 -31.67 -1.90 9.62
CA SER A 70 -31.06 -1.64 10.92
C SER A 70 -30.47 -0.24 10.97
N LEU A 71 -30.34 0.29 12.18
CA LEU A 71 -29.67 1.54 12.48
C LEU A 71 -28.54 1.26 13.46
N ALA A 72 -27.38 1.86 13.23
CA ALA A 72 -26.19 1.68 14.05
C ALA A 72 -25.52 3.02 14.24
N GLN A 73 -25.42 3.49 15.48
CA GLN A 73 -24.69 4.70 15.80
C GLN A 73 -23.23 4.37 16.08
N VAL A 74 -22.30 5.02 15.38
CA VAL A 74 -20.89 4.64 15.46
C VAL A 74 -19.99 5.84 15.18
N GLU A 75 -18.83 5.84 15.84
CA GLU A 75 -17.73 6.75 15.51
C GLU A 75 -16.77 6.03 14.56
N LEU A 76 -16.76 6.47 13.29
CA LEU A 76 -15.95 5.85 12.25
C LEU A 76 -14.65 6.66 12.03
N PRO A 77 -13.48 5.99 11.96
CA PRO A 77 -12.23 6.67 11.66
C PRO A 77 -12.31 7.49 10.35
N GLN A 78 -11.94 8.77 10.42
CA GLN A 78 -11.94 9.72 9.28
C GLN A 78 -13.31 10.11 8.73
N VAL A 79 -14.41 9.59 9.27
CA VAL A 79 -15.78 9.96 8.90
C VAL A 79 -16.45 10.74 10.03
N GLY A 80 -16.15 10.41 11.29
CA GLY A 80 -16.71 11.06 12.47
C GLY A 80 -17.87 10.27 13.07
N HIS A 81 -18.66 10.94 13.90
CA HIS A 81 -19.81 10.37 14.60
C HIS A 81 -21.04 10.36 13.70
N VAL A 82 -21.51 9.17 13.34
CA VAL A 82 -22.54 9.00 12.29
C VAL A 82 -23.54 7.91 12.65
N MET A 83 -24.73 8.04 12.07
CA MET A 83 -25.78 7.03 12.09
C MET A 83 -25.76 6.26 10.77
N VAL A 84 -25.51 4.96 10.83
CA VAL A 84 -25.48 4.07 9.67
C VAL A 84 -26.80 3.33 9.55
N MET A 85 -27.46 3.46 8.39
CA MET A 85 -28.65 2.72 8.04
C MET A 85 -28.28 1.60 7.06
N ARG A 86 -28.58 0.35 7.40
CA ARG A 86 -28.25 -0.82 6.57
C ARG A 86 -29.46 -1.72 6.39
N GLY A 87 -29.80 -2.10 5.17
CA GLY A 87 -30.97 -2.97 4.99
C GLY A 87 -31.34 -3.31 3.57
N ASP A 88 -32.61 -3.66 3.41
CA ASP A 88 -33.22 -3.89 2.10
C ASP A 88 -33.07 -2.67 1.20
N LEU A 89 -32.71 -2.91 -0.07
CA LEU A 89 -32.38 -1.85 -1.01
C LEU A 89 -33.51 -0.82 -1.16
N GLN A 90 -34.74 -1.30 -1.36
CA GLN A 90 -35.87 -0.41 -1.56
C GLN A 90 -36.19 0.37 -0.28
N ALA A 91 -36.21 -0.31 0.87
CA ALA A 91 -36.52 0.33 2.14
C ALA A 91 -35.52 1.44 2.52
N VAL A 92 -34.23 1.26 2.23
CA VAL A 92 -33.22 2.30 2.49
C VAL A 92 -33.34 3.43 1.45
N MET A 93 -33.60 3.11 0.18
CA MET A 93 -33.77 4.12 -0.87
C MET A 93 -35.00 5.02 -0.68
N GLU A 94 -36.01 4.55 0.05
CA GLU A 94 -37.19 5.34 0.43
C GLU A 94 -36.90 6.33 1.56
N GLN A 95 -35.90 6.04 2.40
CA GLN A 95 -35.55 6.87 3.56
C GLN A 95 -34.35 7.80 3.32
N ALA A 96 -33.49 7.47 2.35
CA ALA A 96 -32.26 8.18 2.09
C ALA A 96 -32.38 9.16 0.90
N ASN A 97 -31.87 10.37 1.10
CA ASN A 97 -31.74 11.40 0.08
C ASN A 97 -30.66 11.01 -0.95
N MET A 98 -31.02 11.16 -2.22
CA MET A 98 -30.15 10.92 -3.37
C MET A 98 -30.61 11.71 -4.58
N THR A 99 -29.66 12.07 -5.45
CA THR A 99 -29.92 12.69 -6.75
C THR A 99 -30.50 11.67 -7.73
N ARG A 100 -31.09 12.17 -8.83
CA ARG A 100 -31.66 11.32 -9.89
C ARG A 100 -30.61 10.42 -10.55
N GLU A 101 -29.38 10.92 -10.70
CA GLU A 101 -28.25 10.17 -11.28
C GLU A 101 -27.79 9.05 -10.35
N GLU A 102 -27.61 9.35 -9.06
CA GLU A 102 -27.25 8.36 -8.02
C GLU A 102 -28.31 7.24 -7.96
N ARG A 103 -29.59 7.60 -7.97
CA ARG A 103 -30.70 6.64 -7.99
C ARG A 103 -30.66 5.75 -9.23
N ALA A 104 -30.46 6.32 -10.42
CA ALA A 104 -30.39 5.56 -11.66
C ALA A 104 -29.23 4.55 -11.66
N LEU A 105 -28.07 4.96 -11.13
CA LEU A 105 -26.88 4.11 -11.03
C LEU A 105 -27.09 2.95 -10.05
N ILE A 106 -27.70 3.22 -8.88
CA ILE A 106 -28.04 2.19 -7.90
C ILE A 106 -28.98 1.15 -8.49
N VAL A 107 -30.10 1.59 -9.08
CA VAL A 107 -31.12 0.70 -9.62
C VAL A 107 -30.53 -0.17 -10.73
N ARG A 108 -29.76 0.43 -11.65
CA ARG A 108 -29.12 -0.30 -12.74
C ARG A 108 -28.14 -1.36 -12.24
N ASN A 109 -27.27 -1.01 -11.29
CA ASN A 109 -26.28 -1.95 -10.78
C ASN A 109 -26.94 -3.04 -9.91
N ALA A 110 -27.95 -2.68 -9.12
CA ALA A 110 -28.69 -3.63 -8.30
C ALA A 110 -29.48 -4.63 -9.17
N ASP A 111 -30.11 -4.19 -10.25
CA ASP A 111 -30.81 -5.08 -11.20
C ASP A 111 -29.85 -6.11 -11.83
N ILE A 112 -28.62 -5.71 -12.16
CA ILE A 112 -27.58 -6.64 -12.64
C ILE A 112 -27.24 -7.69 -11.57
N GLN A 113 -27.14 -7.27 -10.30
CA GLN A 113 -26.82 -8.19 -9.21
C GLN A 113 -27.99 -9.13 -8.87
N ASP A 114 -29.22 -8.61 -8.90
CA ASP A 114 -30.44 -9.37 -8.66
C ASP A 114 -30.63 -10.45 -9.74
N LYS A 115 -30.40 -10.10 -11.01
CA LYS A 115 -30.34 -11.06 -12.14
C LYS A 115 -29.26 -12.12 -11.98
N ALA A 116 -28.18 -11.81 -11.25
CA ALA A 116 -27.12 -12.75 -10.90
C ALA A 116 -27.43 -13.56 -9.62
N GLY A 117 -28.65 -13.47 -9.07
CA GLY A 117 -29.10 -14.17 -7.88
C GLY A 117 -28.53 -13.63 -6.57
N ARG A 118 -28.02 -12.39 -6.56
CA ARG A 118 -27.37 -11.76 -5.41
C ARG A 118 -28.32 -10.78 -4.73
N ARG A 119 -28.38 -10.82 -3.41
CA ARG A 119 -29.19 -9.90 -2.60
C ARG A 119 -28.41 -8.61 -2.34
N CYS A 120 -29.00 -7.47 -2.68
CA CYS A 120 -28.38 -6.16 -2.45
C CYS A 120 -28.73 -5.62 -1.06
N LEU A 121 -27.70 -5.37 -0.25
CA LEU A 121 -27.80 -4.75 1.07
C LEU A 121 -27.40 -3.27 0.95
N ALA A 122 -28.37 -2.37 1.03
CA ALA A 122 -28.14 -0.94 0.95
C ALA A 122 -27.53 -0.37 2.22
N VAL A 123 -26.74 0.68 2.07
CA VAL A 123 -26.10 1.44 3.14
C VAL A 123 -26.32 2.93 2.90
N ALA A 124 -26.87 3.59 3.90
CA ALA A 124 -27.02 5.05 3.96
C ALA A 124 -26.43 5.57 5.27
N ARG A 125 -26.11 6.87 5.28
CA ARG A 125 -25.44 7.54 6.39
C ARG A 125 -26.10 8.87 6.71
N ALA A 126 -26.28 9.17 7.98
CA ALA A 126 -26.61 10.49 8.48
C ALA A 126 -25.53 10.97 9.46
N ASP A 127 -25.17 12.24 9.37
CA ASP A 127 -24.23 12.85 10.33
C ASP A 127 -24.98 13.17 11.63
N ILE A 128 -24.34 12.93 12.78
CA ILE A 128 -24.91 13.23 14.10
C ILE A 128 -24.28 14.53 14.61
N ALA A 129 -25.10 15.53 14.87
CA ALA A 129 -24.65 16.80 15.40
C ALA A 129 -24.17 16.67 16.86
N PRO A 130 -23.39 17.64 17.38
CA PRO A 130 -22.85 17.59 18.75
C PRO A 130 -23.92 17.52 19.85
N ASP A 131 -25.15 17.94 19.55
CA ASP A 131 -26.31 17.86 20.45
C ASP A 131 -27.03 16.49 20.39
N GLY A 132 -26.52 15.54 19.60
CA GLY A 132 -27.09 14.21 19.41
C GLY A 132 -28.21 14.15 18.37
N THR A 133 -28.52 15.24 17.68
CA THR A 133 -29.55 15.22 16.62
C THR A 133 -29.02 14.53 15.36
N VAL A 134 -29.81 13.58 14.85
CA VAL A 134 -29.48 12.85 13.61
C VAL A 134 -29.93 13.68 12.41
N GLY A 135 -29.01 14.02 11.53
CA GLY A 135 -29.30 14.73 10.29
C GLY A 135 -30.03 13.88 9.25
N GLU A 136 -30.12 14.39 8.02
CA GLU A 136 -30.71 13.65 6.92
C GLU A 136 -29.85 12.46 6.49
N TYR A 137 -30.50 11.36 6.11
CA TYR A 137 -29.81 10.20 5.57
C TYR A 137 -29.47 10.43 4.11
N TYR A 138 -28.23 10.10 3.74
CA TYR A 138 -27.76 10.10 2.38
C TYR A 138 -27.33 8.72 1.94
N MET A 139 -27.66 8.36 0.71
CA MET A 139 -27.35 7.05 0.17
C MET A 139 -25.88 6.94 -0.20
N GLU A 140 -25.17 5.99 0.40
CA GLU A 140 -23.73 5.80 0.18
C GLU A 140 -23.44 4.69 -0.83
N GLY A 141 -24.29 3.67 -0.92
CA GLY A 141 -24.19 2.58 -1.88
C GLY A 141 -24.81 1.27 -1.40
N PHE A 142 -24.49 0.16 -2.04
CA PHE A 142 -24.95 -1.16 -1.60
C PHE A 142 -23.86 -2.23 -1.68
N VAL A 143 -24.03 -3.29 -0.92
CA VAL A 143 -23.16 -4.48 -0.90
C VAL A 143 -23.97 -5.67 -1.42
N ALA A 144 -23.47 -6.33 -2.46
CA ALA A 144 -24.09 -7.53 -3.02
C ALA A 144 -23.67 -8.77 -2.23
N LEU A 145 -24.65 -9.49 -1.69
CA LEU A 145 -24.49 -10.73 -0.95
C LEU A 145 -24.91 -11.92 -1.83
N SER A 146 -24.10 -12.96 -1.84
CA SER A 146 -24.33 -14.20 -2.57
C SER A 146 -24.50 -15.35 -1.59
N LEU A 147 -25.38 -16.30 -1.92
CA LEU A 147 -25.59 -17.53 -1.17
C LEU A 147 -24.90 -18.65 -1.92
N GLU A 148 -23.72 -19.04 -1.45
CA GLU A 148 -22.85 -19.94 -2.20
C GLU A 148 -22.60 -21.23 -1.40
N ASN A 149 -22.62 -22.36 -2.11
CA ASN A 149 -22.13 -23.62 -1.58
C ASN A 149 -20.60 -23.61 -1.66
N PRO A 150 -19.85 -23.82 -0.57
CA PRO A 150 -18.38 -23.78 -0.57
C PRO A 150 -17.71 -24.67 -1.63
N GLN A 151 -18.32 -25.83 -1.95
CA GLN A 151 -17.79 -26.78 -2.93
C GLN A 151 -18.09 -26.35 -4.38
N GLU A 152 -19.27 -25.79 -4.64
CA GLU A 152 -19.62 -25.20 -5.94
C GLU A 152 -18.90 -23.86 -6.17
N LEU A 153 -18.49 -23.17 -5.10
CA LEU A 153 -17.67 -21.99 -5.18
C LEU A 153 -16.27 -22.33 -5.66
N ALA A 154 -15.64 -23.36 -5.08
CA ALA A 154 -14.33 -23.82 -5.54
C ALA A 154 -14.35 -24.22 -7.03
N SER A 155 -15.46 -24.80 -7.51
CA SER A 155 -15.61 -25.16 -8.93
C SER A 155 -16.00 -23.96 -9.83
N ASN A 156 -16.85 -23.04 -9.39
CA ASN A 156 -17.21 -21.82 -10.13
C ASN A 156 -16.06 -20.81 -10.21
N VAL A 157 -15.24 -20.72 -9.15
CA VAL A 157 -13.98 -19.97 -9.12
C VAL A 157 -12.99 -20.54 -10.14
N ALA A 158 -12.94 -21.86 -10.29
CA ALA A 158 -12.16 -22.51 -11.35
C ALA A 158 -12.76 -22.31 -12.75
N ALA A 159 -14.07 -22.10 -12.87
CA ALA A 159 -14.77 -21.98 -14.15
C ALA A 159 -14.78 -20.56 -14.76
N ASN A 160 -14.49 -19.51 -13.97
CA ASN A 160 -14.55 -18.12 -14.44
C ASN A 160 -13.18 -17.37 -14.35
N PRO A 161 -12.15 -17.81 -15.09
CA PRO A 161 -10.76 -17.32 -15.01
C PRO A 161 -10.54 -15.88 -15.56
N ASN A 162 -11.61 -15.21 -16.00
CA ASN A 162 -11.58 -13.86 -16.54
C ASN A 162 -12.03 -12.77 -15.55
N GLU A 163 -12.47 -13.15 -14.35
CA GLU A 163 -12.83 -12.18 -13.31
C GLU A 163 -11.57 -11.58 -12.67
N TRP A 164 -11.57 -10.28 -12.40
CA TRP A 164 -10.44 -9.57 -11.79
C TRP A 164 -10.73 -9.28 -10.32
N VAL A 165 -9.81 -9.67 -9.44
CA VAL A 165 -9.85 -9.39 -8.01
C VAL A 165 -8.76 -8.36 -7.69
N ARG A 166 -9.13 -7.29 -6.98
CA ARG A 166 -8.17 -6.31 -6.46
C ARG A 166 -7.61 -6.80 -5.13
N VAL A 167 -6.30 -6.99 -5.05
CA VAL A 167 -5.59 -7.35 -3.83
C VAL A 167 -4.78 -6.15 -3.37
N ASN A 168 -5.01 -5.66 -2.15
CA ASN A 168 -4.24 -4.58 -1.57
C ASN A 168 -2.96 -5.14 -0.93
N ILE A 169 -1.83 -4.95 -1.60
CA ILE A 169 -0.53 -5.50 -1.20
C ILE A 169 0.32 -4.42 -0.51
N TRP A 170 0.20 -3.17 -0.96
CA TRP A 170 1.06 -2.07 -0.52
C TRP A 170 0.33 -1.16 0.46
N SER A 171 0.68 -1.26 1.74
CA SER A 171 0.16 -0.37 2.78
C SER A 171 0.53 1.09 2.51
N ALA A 172 -0.28 2.02 3.03
CA ALA A 172 -0.04 3.46 2.88
C ALA A 172 1.36 3.86 3.40
N THR A 173 1.78 3.27 4.52
CA THR A 173 3.11 3.48 5.11
C THR A 173 4.24 3.09 4.16
N LEU A 174 4.13 1.95 3.48
CA LEU A 174 5.15 1.48 2.55
C LEU A 174 5.24 2.40 1.32
N ARG A 175 4.10 2.87 0.81
CA ARG A 175 4.05 3.84 -0.30
C ARG A 175 4.68 5.17 0.09
N PHE A 176 4.36 5.70 1.27
CA PHE A 176 4.99 6.92 1.78
C PHE A 176 6.51 6.77 1.87
N GLN A 177 6.99 5.68 2.48
CA GLN A 177 8.42 5.38 2.59
C GLN A 177 9.11 5.38 1.23
N HIS A 178 8.52 4.74 0.22
CA HIS A 178 9.10 4.69 -1.11
C HIS A 178 9.19 6.07 -1.78
N TRP A 179 8.09 6.83 -1.81
CA TRP A 179 8.06 8.13 -2.46
C TRP A 179 8.95 9.15 -1.73
N ALA A 180 8.99 9.11 -0.40
CA ALA A 180 9.91 9.91 0.39
C ALA A 180 11.38 9.56 0.09
N ASN A 181 11.71 8.26 -0.01
CA ASN A 181 13.05 7.82 -0.41
C ASN A 181 13.42 8.33 -1.81
N MET A 182 12.51 8.21 -2.78
CA MET A 182 12.73 8.66 -4.15
C MET A 182 13.07 10.16 -4.20
N VAL A 183 12.26 11.00 -3.55
CA VAL A 183 12.48 12.46 -3.52
C VAL A 183 13.82 12.81 -2.85
N LEU A 184 14.12 12.20 -1.71
CA LEU A 184 15.36 12.48 -0.97
C LEU A 184 16.60 12.03 -1.76
N ILE A 185 16.57 10.85 -2.38
CA ILE A 185 17.68 10.35 -3.22
C ILE A 185 17.93 11.28 -4.39
N VAL A 186 16.88 11.80 -5.04
CA VAL A 186 17.04 12.77 -6.14
C VAL A 186 17.66 14.07 -5.64
N LEU A 187 17.15 14.66 -4.56
CA LEU A 187 17.68 15.90 -3.99
C LEU A 187 19.16 15.76 -3.58
N MET A 188 19.50 14.68 -2.88
CA MET A 188 20.88 14.39 -2.49
C MET A 188 21.77 14.12 -3.70
N SER A 189 21.28 13.43 -4.72
CA SER A 189 22.05 13.14 -5.94
C SER A 189 22.39 14.41 -6.72
N LEU A 190 21.41 15.27 -6.95
CA LEU A 190 21.60 16.52 -7.68
C LEU A 190 22.53 17.48 -6.93
N SER A 191 22.29 17.66 -5.63
CA SER A 191 23.15 18.49 -4.77
C SER A 191 24.55 17.89 -4.60
N GLY A 192 24.67 16.57 -4.43
CA GLY A 192 25.94 15.86 -4.26
C GLY A 192 26.80 15.90 -5.53
N TYR A 193 26.19 15.72 -6.70
CA TYR A 193 26.88 15.88 -7.97
C TYR A 193 27.41 17.31 -8.16
N TYR A 194 26.60 18.32 -7.84
CA TYR A 194 27.05 19.71 -7.88
C TYR A 194 28.19 19.98 -6.88
N ILE A 195 28.12 19.42 -5.66
CA ILE A 195 29.22 19.55 -4.67
C ILE A 195 30.51 18.94 -5.19
N MET A 196 30.42 17.81 -5.90
CA MET A 196 31.57 17.14 -6.50
C MET A 196 32.14 17.93 -7.70
N ARG A 197 31.26 18.45 -8.57
CA ARG A 197 31.64 19.22 -9.76
C ARG A 197 30.67 20.37 -9.96
N PRO A 198 30.99 21.58 -9.43
CA PRO A 198 30.20 22.77 -9.68
C PRO A 198 30.17 23.05 -11.19
N PHE A 199 28.97 23.13 -11.77
CA PHE A 199 28.79 23.30 -13.22
C PHE A 199 28.01 24.57 -13.59
N PHE A 200 27.55 25.34 -12.60
CA PHE A 200 26.94 26.65 -12.77
C PHE A 200 27.29 27.55 -11.58
N GLY A 201 27.02 28.85 -11.70
CA GLY A 201 27.32 29.84 -10.66
C GLY A 201 28.73 30.39 -10.73
N PRO A 202 29.07 31.38 -9.88
CA PRO A 202 30.38 32.00 -9.86
C PRO A 202 31.43 30.95 -9.48
N ALA A 203 32.46 30.79 -10.32
CA ALA A 203 33.61 29.95 -9.97
C ALA A 203 34.29 30.55 -8.73
N ALA A 204 34.81 29.69 -7.84
CA ALA A 204 35.57 30.15 -6.67
C ALA A 204 36.78 31.03 -7.05
N GLU A 205 37.23 30.91 -8.30
CA GLU A 205 38.33 31.65 -8.91
C GLU A 205 37.92 33.04 -9.41
N ALA A 206 36.62 33.36 -9.44
CA ALA A 206 36.07 34.58 -10.02
C ALA A 206 36.13 35.81 -9.07
N GLY A 207 36.68 35.66 -7.86
CA GLY A 207 36.89 36.75 -6.90
C GLY A 207 36.23 36.53 -5.53
N PRO A 208 36.33 37.51 -4.60
CA PRO A 208 35.81 37.38 -3.24
C PRO A 208 34.27 37.45 -3.13
N ASP A 209 33.57 38.04 -4.11
CA ASP A 209 32.11 38.25 -4.11
C ASP A 209 31.32 37.16 -4.87
N VAL A 210 31.68 35.90 -4.68
CA VAL A 210 31.05 34.74 -5.37
C VAL A 210 29.70 34.31 -4.78
N GLY A 211 29.20 34.99 -3.74
CA GLY A 211 27.93 34.71 -3.08
C GLY A 211 27.90 33.42 -2.23
N TYR A 212 26.70 32.99 -1.80
CA TYR A 212 26.51 31.85 -0.88
C TYR A 212 25.86 30.61 -1.54
N LEU A 213 25.92 30.49 -2.87
CA LEU A 213 25.26 29.43 -3.63
C LEU A 213 25.70 28.03 -3.18
N MET A 214 27.01 27.79 -3.05
CA MET A 214 27.54 26.51 -2.59
C MET A 214 27.11 26.19 -1.16
N GLY A 215 26.95 27.21 -0.31
CA GLY A 215 26.41 27.06 1.05
C GLY A 215 24.97 26.52 1.04
N TRP A 216 24.10 27.11 0.21
CA TRP A 216 22.72 26.63 0.03
C TRP A 216 22.66 25.21 -0.51
N ILE A 217 23.50 24.85 -1.49
CA ILE A 217 23.50 23.50 -2.07
C ILE A 217 23.98 22.46 -1.04
N ARG A 218 25.02 22.78 -0.26
CA ARG A 218 25.44 21.94 0.87
C ARG A 218 24.35 21.80 1.92
N MET A 219 23.65 22.87 2.25
CA MET A 219 22.52 22.84 3.19
C MET A 219 21.41 21.90 2.71
N ILE A 220 20.99 22.01 1.45
CA ILE A 220 20.00 21.11 0.84
C ILE A 220 20.45 19.66 0.92
N HIS A 221 21.72 19.40 0.62
CA HIS A 221 22.30 18.05 0.69
C HIS A 221 22.23 17.49 2.12
N TYR A 222 22.69 18.25 3.11
CA TYR A 222 22.73 17.79 4.51
C TYR A 222 21.33 17.61 5.10
N VAL A 223 20.41 18.56 4.87
CA VAL A 223 19.03 18.44 5.34
C VAL A 223 18.36 17.20 4.72
N SER A 224 18.54 16.98 3.42
CA SER A 224 18.01 15.80 2.74
C SER A 224 18.64 14.51 3.30
N ALA A 225 19.94 14.50 3.59
CA ALA A 225 20.63 13.35 4.17
C ALA A 225 20.13 13.02 5.59
N PHE A 226 19.92 14.01 6.45
CA PHE A 226 19.37 13.78 7.79
C PHE A 226 17.91 13.31 7.76
N LEU A 227 17.09 13.85 6.86
CA LEU A 227 15.73 13.32 6.63
C LEU A 227 15.78 11.87 6.13
N TRP A 228 16.73 11.54 5.26
CA TRP A 228 16.90 10.19 4.73
C TRP A 228 17.40 9.20 5.79
N LEU A 229 18.26 9.64 6.72
CA LEU A 229 18.65 8.88 7.91
C LEU A 229 17.44 8.60 8.81
N GLY A 230 16.61 9.62 9.08
CA GLY A 230 15.37 9.44 9.85
C GLY A 230 14.40 8.47 9.18
N LEU A 231 14.26 8.55 7.86
CA LEU A 231 13.45 7.64 7.07
C LEU A 231 14.02 6.20 7.13
N GLY A 232 15.34 6.03 6.97
CA GLY A 232 16.01 4.74 7.12
C GLY A 232 15.85 4.13 8.52
N PHE A 233 15.94 4.95 9.56
CA PHE A 233 15.69 4.53 10.94
C PHE A 233 14.24 4.09 11.15
N SER A 234 13.27 4.88 10.66
CA SER A 234 11.87 4.48 10.72
C SER A 234 11.60 3.16 9.99
N ARG A 235 12.28 2.92 8.85
CA ARG A 235 12.22 1.66 8.12
C ARG A 235 12.80 0.50 8.93
N LEU A 236 13.92 0.71 9.61
CA LEU A 236 14.53 -0.28 10.49
C LEU A 236 13.56 -0.67 11.62
N VAL A 237 12.96 0.30 12.29
CA VAL A 237 11.97 0.05 13.37
C VAL A 237 10.75 -0.70 12.83
N LEU A 238 10.20 -0.28 11.69
CA LEU A 238 9.07 -0.97 11.05
C LEU A 238 9.41 -2.41 10.63
N SER A 239 10.67 -2.70 10.32
CA SER A 239 11.09 -4.06 9.94
C SER A 239 10.97 -5.09 11.06
N PHE A 240 10.94 -4.63 12.32
CA PHE A 240 10.72 -5.46 13.50
C PHE A 240 9.29 -5.39 14.05
N THR A 241 8.64 -4.22 13.95
CA THR A 241 7.37 -3.94 14.66
C THR A 241 6.13 -4.03 13.78
N ALA A 242 6.27 -3.96 12.45
CA ALA A 242 5.11 -3.92 11.55
C ALA A 242 4.38 -5.27 11.49
N LYS A 243 3.04 -5.20 11.54
CA LYS A 243 2.14 -6.35 11.31
C LYS A 243 2.14 -6.77 9.82
N ASP A 244 2.40 -5.83 8.90
CA ASP A 244 2.43 -6.11 7.46
C ASP A 244 3.60 -7.03 7.10
N ARG A 245 3.30 -8.16 6.45
CA ARG A 245 4.31 -9.13 6.01
C ARG A 245 5.40 -8.49 5.11
N GLN A 246 5.01 -7.55 4.26
CA GLN A 246 5.89 -6.84 3.32
C GLN A 246 6.85 -5.84 3.99
N LEU A 247 6.55 -5.43 5.23
CA LEU A 247 7.40 -4.51 5.99
C LEU A 247 8.46 -5.25 6.81
N ARG A 248 8.26 -6.54 7.11
CA ARG A 248 9.13 -7.31 8.02
C ARG A 248 10.48 -7.66 7.41
N TRP A 249 11.50 -7.76 8.27
CA TRP A 249 12.86 -8.17 7.90
C TRP A 249 12.92 -9.47 7.06
N ARG A 250 12.08 -10.46 7.40
CA ARG A 250 12.01 -11.74 6.67
C ARG A 250 11.63 -11.59 5.20
N SER A 251 10.98 -10.49 4.80
CA SER A 251 10.62 -10.18 3.42
C SER A 251 11.81 -9.68 2.58
N LEU A 252 12.92 -9.29 3.21
CA LEU A 252 14.12 -8.82 2.52
C LEU A 252 15.09 -9.97 2.19
N TRP A 253 14.96 -11.11 2.87
CA TRP A 253 15.87 -12.24 2.71
C TRP A 253 15.18 -13.44 2.03
N PRO A 254 15.38 -13.64 0.72
CA PRO A 254 14.73 -14.70 -0.07
C PRO A 254 15.38 -16.09 0.09
N LEU A 255 16.21 -16.32 1.12
CA LEU A 255 16.98 -17.58 1.26
C LEU A 255 16.61 -18.33 2.55
N ASN A 256 15.37 -18.21 3.03
CA ASN A 256 14.94 -18.83 4.28
C ASN A 256 14.63 -20.33 4.13
N SER A 257 14.33 -20.82 2.92
CA SER A 257 14.00 -22.23 2.66
C SER A 257 14.70 -22.81 1.43
N LYS A 258 14.80 -24.15 1.38
CA LYS A 258 15.34 -24.86 0.20
C LYS A 258 14.50 -24.65 -1.06
N GLU A 259 13.21 -24.38 -0.90
CA GLU A 259 12.29 -24.10 -1.99
C GLU A 259 12.51 -22.70 -2.58
N ASP A 260 12.80 -21.71 -1.74
CA ASP A 260 13.14 -20.35 -2.20
C ASP A 260 14.43 -20.33 -3.04
N VAL A 261 15.44 -21.12 -2.65
CA VAL A 261 16.69 -21.27 -3.42
C VAL A 261 16.44 -21.92 -4.78
N LYS A 262 15.58 -22.94 -4.84
CA LYS A 262 15.17 -23.60 -6.09
C LYS A 262 14.40 -22.64 -7.01
N ASN A 263 13.52 -21.83 -6.42
CA ASN A 263 12.72 -20.81 -7.12
C ASN A 263 13.58 -19.64 -7.62
N LEU A 264 14.60 -19.24 -6.85
CA LEU A 264 15.62 -18.27 -7.26
C LEU A 264 16.41 -18.79 -8.47
N TRP A 265 16.89 -20.04 -8.43
CA TRP A 265 17.59 -20.65 -9.56
C TRP A 265 16.69 -20.76 -10.80
N GLY A 266 15.42 -21.16 -10.62
CA GLY A 266 14.44 -21.20 -11.71
C GLY A 266 14.16 -19.82 -12.32
N THR A 267 14.17 -18.76 -11.51
CA THR A 267 14.00 -17.37 -11.97
C THR A 267 15.23 -16.88 -12.74
N MET A 268 16.44 -17.19 -12.26
CA MET A 268 17.69 -16.89 -13.00
C MET A 268 17.73 -17.61 -14.35
N GLN A 269 17.37 -18.89 -14.40
CA GLN A 269 17.29 -19.66 -15.65
C GLN A 269 16.29 -19.05 -16.64
N TYR A 270 15.14 -18.55 -16.16
CA TYR A 270 14.18 -17.86 -17.02
C TYR A 270 14.76 -16.56 -17.61
N TYR A 271 15.42 -15.72 -16.79
CA TYR A 271 16.05 -14.49 -17.28
C TYR A 271 17.26 -14.72 -18.18
N MET A 272 17.97 -15.84 -18.02
CA MET A 272 19.02 -16.29 -18.93
C MET A 272 18.47 -17.00 -20.19
N PHE A 273 17.15 -16.98 -20.40
CA PHE A 273 16.46 -17.64 -21.52
C PHE A 273 16.62 -19.17 -21.58
N LEU A 274 17.05 -19.80 -20.48
CA LEU A 274 17.18 -21.25 -20.35
C LEU A 274 15.82 -21.94 -20.07
N ARG A 275 14.77 -21.19 -19.73
CA ARG A 275 13.39 -21.67 -19.53
C ARG A 275 12.38 -20.81 -20.28
N LYS A 276 11.36 -21.45 -20.88
CA LYS A 276 10.27 -20.77 -21.61
C LYS A 276 9.21 -20.09 -20.70
N HIS A 277 8.99 -20.59 -19.50
CA HIS A 277 7.96 -20.07 -18.58
C HIS A 277 8.59 -19.80 -17.20
N GLY A 278 8.41 -18.58 -16.69
CA GLY A 278 8.87 -18.17 -15.36
C GLY A 278 7.77 -18.32 -14.31
N PRO A 279 8.12 -18.56 -13.03
CA PRO A 279 7.16 -18.57 -11.93
C PRO A 279 6.51 -17.19 -11.72
N LEU A 280 5.21 -17.19 -11.40
CA LEU A 280 4.43 -15.97 -11.12
C LEU A 280 4.61 -15.57 -9.64
N TYR A 281 5.06 -14.35 -9.38
CA TYR A 281 5.15 -13.78 -8.03
C TYR A 281 4.18 -12.62 -7.88
N LEU A 282 3.53 -12.52 -6.71
CA LEU A 282 2.57 -11.49 -6.33
C LEU A 282 3.27 -10.21 -5.86
N ALA A 283 4.27 -10.35 -4.99
CA ALA A 283 4.99 -9.23 -4.42
C ALA A 283 6.32 -9.03 -5.16
N HIS A 284 7.32 -9.88 -4.88
CA HIS A 284 8.68 -9.72 -5.42
C HIS A 284 9.26 -11.08 -5.78
N ASN A 285 9.89 -11.17 -6.95
CA ASN A 285 10.66 -12.36 -7.28
C ASN A 285 11.93 -12.46 -6.40
N PRO A 286 12.52 -13.66 -6.21
CA PRO A 286 13.70 -13.84 -5.37
C PRO A 286 14.93 -13.03 -5.81
N LEU A 287 15.09 -12.80 -7.12
CA LEU A 287 16.19 -12.00 -7.66
C LEU A 287 16.03 -10.51 -7.30
N GLN A 288 14.80 -9.99 -7.37
CA GLN A 288 14.41 -8.64 -6.97
C GLN A 288 14.61 -8.47 -5.46
N GLN A 289 14.25 -9.45 -4.64
CA GLN A 289 14.50 -9.41 -3.20
C GLN A 289 16.00 -9.33 -2.87
N LEU A 290 16.85 -10.09 -3.58
CA LEU A 290 18.31 -9.98 -3.44
C LEU A 290 18.83 -8.61 -3.88
N SER A 291 18.35 -8.09 -5.03
CA SER A 291 18.71 -6.74 -5.49
C SER A 291 18.33 -5.67 -4.48
N TYR A 292 17.15 -5.78 -3.85
CA TYR A 292 16.74 -4.83 -2.81
C TYR A 292 17.61 -4.91 -1.58
N THR A 293 17.97 -6.11 -1.12
CA THR A 293 18.91 -6.24 0.01
C THR A 293 20.28 -5.65 -0.30
N GLY A 294 20.80 -5.87 -1.51
CA GLY A 294 22.03 -5.21 -1.98
C GLY A 294 21.91 -3.68 -1.98
N ILE A 295 20.78 -3.14 -2.45
CA ILE A 295 20.52 -1.69 -2.46
C ILE A 295 20.42 -1.14 -1.04
N TYR A 296 19.73 -1.81 -0.11
CA TYR A 296 19.68 -1.39 1.29
C TYR A 296 21.08 -1.37 1.93
N ALA A 297 21.93 -2.36 1.66
CA ALA A 297 23.30 -2.37 2.14
C ALA A 297 24.12 -1.21 1.54
N MET A 298 24.00 -0.94 0.25
CA MET A 298 24.66 0.21 -0.39
C MET A 298 24.16 1.54 0.19
N CYS A 299 22.85 1.69 0.40
CA CYS A 299 22.28 2.87 1.04
C CYS A 299 22.82 3.07 2.47
N PHE A 300 22.98 2.01 3.24
CA PHE A 300 23.60 2.07 4.56
C PHE A 300 25.05 2.54 4.49
N ILE A 301 25.85 2.02 3.55
CA ILE A 301 27.23 2.48 3.33
C ILE A 301 27.25 3.95 2.88
N GLN A 302 26.31 4.37 2.02
CA GLN A 302 26.15 5.78 1.61
C GLN A 302 25.90 6.70 2.81
N MET A 303 25.01 6.28 3.71
CA MET A 303 24.72 7.01 4.95
C MET A 303 25.96 7.12 5.84
N LEU A 304 26.69 6.01 6.05
CA LEU A 304 27.89 6.00 6.87
C LEU A 304 29.00 6.89 6.30
N THR A 305 29.30 6.76 5.01
CA THR A 305 30.32 7.58 4.34
C THR A 305 29.95 9.06 4.34
N GLY A 306 28.66 9.40 4.19
CA GLY A 306 28.17 10.77 4.31
C GLY A 306 28.34 11.33 5.73
N LEU A 307 27.98 10.55 6.75
CA LEU A 307 28.17 10.90 8.16
C LEU A 307 29.65 11.07 8.54
N MET A 308 30.52 10.20 8.02
CA MET A 308 31.98 10.32 8.20
C MET A 308 32.50 11.66 7.66
N LEU A 309 32.10 12.03 6.43
CA LEU A 309 32.50 13.29 5.81
C LEU A 309 31.90 14.51 6.52
N TYR A 310 30.67 14.41 7.01
CA TYR A 310 30.03 15.46 7.80
C TYR A 310 30.69 15.65 9.17
N GLY A 311 31.09 14.56 9.82
CA GLY A 311 31.75 14.57 11.12
C GLY A 311 33.09 15.31 11.11
N LEU A 312 33.79 15.36 9.97
CA LEU A 312 35.05 16.12 9.82
C LEU A 312 34.92 17.61 10.16
N TYR A 313 33.70 18.18 10.07
CA TYR A 313 33.45 19.58 10.43
C TYR A 313 33.19 19.82 11.92
N HIS A 314 32.93 18.77 12.71
CA HIS A 314 32.46 18.86 14.10
C HIS A 314 33.35 18.03 15.04
N GLN A 315 34.67 18.20 14.94
CA GLN A 315 35.65 17.44 15.74
C GLN A 315 35.68 17.80 17.23
N ASP A 316 34.98 18.88 17.60
CA ASP A 316 34.76 19.32 18.97
C ASP A 316 33.82 18.38 19.77
N ASN A 317 33.02 17.57 19.07
CA ASN A 317 32.09 16.62 19.68
C ASN A 317 32.61 15.17 19.59
N MET A 318 32.67 14.48 20.73
CA MET A 318 33.14 13.09 20.82
C MET A 318 32.38 12.12 19.89
N PHE A 319 31.07 12.31 19.73
CA PHE A 319 30.27 11.48 18.81
C PHE A 319 30.74 11.63 17.37
N TRP A 320 30.90 12.86 16.89
CA TRP A 320 31.33 13.13 15.51
C TRP A 320 32.78 12.71 15.27
N MET A 321 33.64 12.84 16.28
CA MET A 321 35.01 12.32 16.25
C MET A 321 35.00 10.80 16.01
N LEU A 322 34.24 10.03 16.78
CA LEU A 322 34.10 8.57 16.62
C LEU A 322 33.52 8.19 15.25
N VAL A 323 32.47 8.88 14.80
CA VAL A 323 31.84 8.62 13.50
C VAL A 323 32.80 8.88 12.34
N SER A 324 33.61 9.95 12.42
CA SER A 324 34.61 10.27 11.38
C SER A 324 35.91 9.48 11.48
N TYR A 325 36.14 8.75 12.58
CA TYR A 325 37.41 8.07 12.85
C TYR A 325 37.91 7.15 11.72
N PRO A 326 37.04 6.37 11.03
CA PRO A 326 37.48 5.54 9.91
C PRO A 326 38.15 6.30 8.76
N VAL A 327 37.91 7.61 8.64
CA VAL A 327 38.56 8.47 7.63
C VAL A 327 40.09 8.48 7.82
N HIS A 328 40.60 8.30 9.04
CA HIS A 328 42.05 8.23 9.29
C HIS A 328 42.70 6.97 8.71
N TRP A 329 41.96 5.89 8.54
CA TRP A 329 42.48 4.63 7.98
C TRP A 329 42.46 4.61 6.46
N PHE A 330 41.37 5.11 5.85
CA PHE A 330 41.17 5.05 4.41
C PHE A 330 41.60 6.34 3.68
N GLY A 331 41.65 7.46 4.39
CA GLY A 331 41.89 8.78 3.82
C GLY A 331 40.63 9.43 3.25
N ILE A 332 40.58 10.76 3.31
CA ILE A 332 39.45 11.57 2.81
C ILE A 332 39.14 11.28 1.32
N PRO A 333 40.13 11.18 0.40
CA PRO A 333 39.85 10.94 -1.01
C PRO A 333 39.13 9.61 -1.27
N VAL A 334 39.49 8.56 -0.53
CA VAL A 334 38.87 7.22 -0.69
C VAL A 334 37.42 7.24 -0.21
N ILE A 335 37.14 7.86 0.94
CA ILE A 335 35.76 7.97 1.43
C ILE A 335 34.90 8.78 0.46
N ARG A 336 35.42 9.89 -0.10
CA ARG A 336 34.72 10.65 -1.15
C ARG A 336 34.48 9.80 -2.41
N LEU A 337 35.48 9.03 -2.84
CA LEU A 337 35.36 8.14 -4.00
C LEU A 337 34.24 7.12 -3.78
N ILE A 338 34.22 6.43 -2.62
CA ILE A 338 33.19 5.44 -2.30
C ILE A 338 31.80 6.10 -2.28
N HIS A 339 31.68 7.26 -1.63
CA HIS A 339 30.42 8.00 -1.52
C HIS A 339 29.87 8.44 -2.90
N SER A 340 30.75 8.93 -3.78
CA SER A 340 30.38 9.32 -5.14
C SER A 340 30.11 8.09 -6.03
N LEU A 341 30.86 7.01 -5.87
CA LEU A 341 30.68 5.78 -6.64
C LEU A 341 29.32 5.15 -6.35
N ILE A 342 28.92 5.06 -5.07
CA ILE A 342 27.61 4.53 -4.70
C ILE A 342 26.49 5.42 -5.24
N MET A 343 26.64 6.75 -5.23
CA MET A 343 25.67 7.65 -5.89
C MET A 343 25.46 7.27 -7.37
N PHE A 344 26.53 7.04 -8.14
CA PHE A 344 26.40 6.63 -9.54
C PHE A 344 25.78 5.24 -9.72
N ILE A 345 26.09 4.30 -8.83
CA ILE A 345 25.44 2.98 -8.82
C ILE A 345 23.94 3.12 -8.54
N LEU A 346 23.55 4.00 -7.61
CA LEU A 346 22.15 4.30 -7.33
C LEU A 346 21.45 4.94 -8.53
N TRP A 347 22.13 5.77 -9.32
CA TRP A 347 21.57 6.31 -10.57
C TRP A 347 21.28 5.19 -11.56
N ALA A 348 22.24 4.30 -11.81
CA ALA A 348 22.05 3.15 -12.69
C ALA A 348 20.89 2.27 -12.22
N PHE A 349 20.79 2.04 -10.89
CA PHE A 349 19.68 1.32 -10.30
C PHE A 349 18.33 2.01 -10.54
N VAL A 350 18.21 3.32 -10.30
CA VAL A 350 16.95 4.06 -10.51
C VAL A 350 16.51 3.97 -11.97
N TRP A 351 17.42 4.18 -12.92
CA TRP A 351 17.13 4.03 -14.34
C TRP A 351 16.62 2.63 -14.70
N LEU A 352 17.32 1.60 -14.23
CA LEU A 352 16.93 0.22 -14.47
C LEU A 352 15.60 -0.13 -13.80
N HIS A 353 15.40 0.31 -12.57
CA HIS A 353 14.19 0.07 -11.78
C HIS A 353 12.96 0.66 -12.45
N VAL A 354 13.04 1.92 -12.91
CA VAL A 354 11.94 2.59 -13.62
C VAL A 354 11.65 1.89 -14.95
N TYR A 355 12.68 1.53 -15.72
CA TYR A 355 12.51 0.80 -16.97
C TYR A 355 11.81 -0.55 -16.75
N LEU A 356 12.29 -1.34 -15.78
CA LEU A 356 11.69 -2.65 -15.49
C LEU A 356 10.27 -2.53 -14.96
N ALA A 357 9.97 -1.51 -14.15
CA ALA A 357 8.62 -1.25 -13.65
C ALA A 357 7.65 -0.92 -14.79
N ILE A 358 8.04 -0.03 -15.70
CA ILE A 358 7.24 0.33 -16.89
C ILE A 358 7.08 -0.86 -17.82
N ARG A 359 8.17 -1.60 -18.08
CA ARG A 359 8.15 -2.79 -18.95
C ARG A 359 7.24 -3.87 -18.40
N ALA A 360 7.32 -4.17 -17.10
CA ALA A 360 6.46 -5.15 -16.45
C ALA A 360 4.98 -4.73 -16.53
N ASP A 361 4.69 -3.45 -16.33
CA ASP A 361 3.32 -2.95 -16.42
C ASP A 361 2.76 -3.05 -17.86
N ALA A 362 3.58 -2.74 -18.85
CA ALA A 362 3.21 -2.79 -20.26
C ALA A 362 3.04 -4.22 -20.79
N LEU A 363 3.92 -5.15 -20.43
CA LEU A 363 3.94 -6.52 -20.97
C LEU A 363 3.06 -7.48 -20.16
N GLU A 364 3.11 -7.40 -18.83
CA GLU A 364 2.52 -8.39 -17.94
C GLU A 364 1.17 -7.93 -17.36
N ARG A 365 0.78 -6.66 -17.60
CA ARG A 365 -0.48 -6.04 -17.12
C ARG A 365 -0.70 -6.18 -15.62
N HIS A 366 0.39 -6.27 -14.86
CA HIS A 366 0.36 -6.48 -13.41
C HIS A 366 -0.03 -5.21 -12.63
N GLY A 367 -0.12 -4.04 -13.25
CA GLY A 367 -0.51 -2.81 -12.55
C GLY A 367 0.53 -2.37 -11.52
N GLY A 368 1.80 -2.77 -11.66
CA GLY A 368 2.84 -2.58 -10.64
C GLY A 368 3.06 -1.12 -10.30
N VAL A 369 3.17 -0.25 -11.31
CA VAL A 369 3.31 1.20 -11.12
C VAL A 369 2.06 1.79 -10.48
N SER A 370 0.87 1.46 -11.01
CA SER A 370 -0.41 1.93 -10.47
C SER A 370 -0.61 1.53 -9.00
N SER A 371 -0.19 0.31 -8.64
CA SER A 371 -0.27 -0.20 -7.27
C SER A 371 0.60 0.58 -6.29
N MET A 372 1.70 1.19 -6.75
CA MET A 372 2.55 2.03 -5.91
C MET A 372 1.91 3.38 -5.57
N PHE A 373 0.95 3.82 -6.37
CA PHE A 373 0.13 5.00 -6.07
C PHE A 373 -1.12 4.63 -5.29
N ASN A 374 -1.86 3.59 -5.70
CA ASN A 374 -3.20 3.29 -5.18
C ASN A 374 -3.25 2.19 -4.12
N GLY A 375 -2.17 1.44 -3.91
CA GLY A 375 -2.02 0.37 -2.91
C GLY A 375 -2.46 -1.03 -3.35
N GLY A 376 -3.16 -1.17 -4.48
CA GLY A 376 -3.75 -2.42 -4.93
C GLY A 376 -3.32 -2.86 -6.31
N VAL A 377 -3.20 -4.17 -6.48
CA VAL A 377 -2.88 -4.87 -7.72
C VAL A 377 -4.14 -5.60 -8.19
N TRP A 378 -4.40 -5.61 -9.49
CA TRP A 378 -5.49 -6.37 -10.09
C TRP A 378 -4.95 -7.70 -10.61
N LEU A 379 -5.53 -8.81 -10.16
CA LEU A 379 -5.17 -10.15 -10.61
C LEU A 379 -6.37 -10.89 -11.13
N ARG A 380 -6.12 -11.79 -12.07
CA ARG A 380 -7.13 -12.75 -12.50
C ARG A 380 -7.46 -13.69 -11.34
N ARG A 381 -8.74 -13.94 -11.15
CA ARG A 381 -9.27 -14.92 -10.21
C ARG A 381 -8.76 -16.32 -10.59
N GLY A 382 -8.30 -17.08 -9.60
CA GLY A 382 -7.61 -18.36 -9.79
C GLY A 382 -6.10 -18.26 -10.07
N ALA A 383 -5.51 -17.06 -10.06
CA ALA A 383 -4.06 -16.92 -10.13
C ALA A 383 -3.41 -17.58 -8.89
N ARG A 384 -2.37 -18.39 -9.14
CA ARG A 384 -1.57 -19.08 -8.13
C ARG A 384 -0.18 -18.46 -8.05
N PRO A 385 -0.02 -17.28 -7.43
CA PRO A 385 1.30 -16.73 -7.17
C PRO A 385 2.07 -17.64 -6.21
N VAL A 386 3.37 -17.74 -6.37
CA VAL A 386 4.22 -18.63 -5.55
C VAL A 386 4.34 -18.13 -4.10
N ASP A 387 4.19 -16.82 -3.88
CA ASP A 387 4.39 -16.12 -2.60
C ASP A 387 3.09 -15.74 -1.86
N ALA A 388 1.92 -16.13 -2.40
CA ALA A 388 0.62 -15.91 -1.79
C ALA A 388 -0.36 -17.06 -2.07
N PRO A 389 -1.38 -17.27 -1.20
CA PRO A 389 -2.42 -18.25 -1.46
C PRO A 389 -3.17 -17.94 -2.77
N GLU A 390 -3.83 -18.97 -3.31
CA GLU A 390 -4.65 -18.86 -4.52
C GLU A 390 -5.67 -17.72 -4.38
N ILE A 391 -5.71 -16.84 -5.38
CA ILE A 391 -6.53 -15.62 -5.34
C ILE A 391 -7.96 -15.95 -5.82
N GLY A 392 -8.94 -16.09 -4.92
CA GLY A 392 -10.34 -16.32 -5.34
C GLY A 392 -11.36 -16.58 -4.24
#